data_AF-A0A167NGU7-F1
#
_entry.id   AF-A0A167NGU7-F1
#
_cell.length_a   1.000
_cell.length_b   1.000
_cell.length_c   1.000
_cell.angle_alpha   90.00
_cell.angle_beta   90.00
_cell.angle_gamma   90.00
#
_symmetry.space_group_name_H-M   'P 1'
#
loop_
_entity.id
_entity.type
_entity.pdbx_description
1 polymer ?
#
loop_
_entity_poly.entity_id
_entity_poly.type
_entity_poly.pdbx_seq_one_letter_code
_entity_poly.pdbx_strand_id
1 'polypeptide(L)'
;MQDRHERILEELLKKAGNERCADCQSRNPRWASYSLKVFLCIRCASLHRKMGTHISKVKSVTMDQWSLEQIQVNTVTLYKE
;
A
#
# COMPACT_ATOMS: atom_id res chain seq x y z
N MET A 1 -15.08 -4.70 11.59
CA MET A 1 -14.98 -3.84 10.38
C MET A 1 -13.51 -3.64 10.00
N GLN A 2 -12.67 -3.17 10.93
CA GLN A 2 -11.23 -2.99 10.73
C GLN A 2 -10.51 -4.29 10.33
N ASP A 3 -10.82 -5.41 10.99
CA ASP A 3 -10.26 -6.73 10.67
C ASP A 3 -10.57 -7.20 9.24
N ARG A 4 -11.73 -6.81 8.68
CA ARG A 4 -12.10 -7.16 7.29
C ARG A 4 -11.19 -6.45 6.30
N HIS A 5 -10.90 -5.18 6.56
CA HIS A 5 -10.04 -4.35 5.72
C HIS A 5 -8.59 -4.84 5.75
N GLU A 6 -8.10 -5.18 6.96
CA GLU A 6 -6.78 -5.78 7.13
C GLU A 6 -6.65 -7.07 6.33
N ARG A 7 -7.61 -8.00 6.45
CA ARG A 7 -7.61 -9.25 5.65
C ARG A 7 -7.56 -8.99 4.14
N ILE A 8 -8.32 -8.02 3.63
CA ILE A 8 -8.28 -7.69 2.20
C ILE A 8 -6.89 -7.21 1.79
N LEU A 9 -6.26 -6.35 2.58
CA LEU A 9 -4.91 -5.84 2.29
C LEU A 9 -3.86 -6.96 2.38
N GLU A 10 -3.99 -7.89 3.34
CA GLU A 10 -3.12 -9.07 3.43
C GLU A 10 -3.27 -9.98 2.21
N GLU A 11 -4.48 -10.20 1.71
CA GLU A 11 -4.71 -10.94 0.47
C GLU A 11 -4.13 -10.21 -0.76
N LEU A 12 -4.16 -8.88 -0.77
CA LEU A 12 -3.51 -8.09 -1.83
C LEU A 12 -1.99 -8.22 -1.81
N LEU A 13 -1.36 -8.27 -0.62
CA LEU A 13 0.09 -8.47 -0.48
C LEU A 13 0.56 -9.84 -0.99
N LYS A 14 -0.33 -10.84 -1.04
CA LYS A 14 -0.04 -12.19 -1.57
C LYS A 14 -0.07 -12.25 -3.11
N LYS A 15 -0.59 -11.21 -3.78
CA LYS A 15 -0.62 -11.17 -5.25
C LYS A 15 0.77 -10.90 -5.81
N ALA A 16 1.09 -11.53 -6.93
CA ALA A 16 2.37 -11.35 -7.61
C ALA A 16 2.64 -9.87 -7.92
N GLY A 17 3.86 -9.42 -7.62
CA GLY A 17 4.32 -8.04 -7.71
C GLY A 17 4.10 -7.20 -6.45
N ASN A 18 3.16 -7.59 -5.59
CA ASN A 18 2.85 -6.85 -4.35
C ASN A 18 3.70 -7.30 -3.17
N GLU A 19 4.39 -8.43 -3.28
CA GLU A 19 5.27 -8.97 -2.24
C GLU A 19 6.60 -8.18 -2.12
N ARG A 20 6.78 -7.14 -2.94
CA ARG A 20 7.96 -6.28 -2.98
C ARG A 20 7.58 -4.81 -2.91
N CYS A 21 8.44 -4.02 -2.28
CA CYS A 21 8.35 -2.56 -2.29
C CYS A 21 8.47 -2.05 -3.73
N ALA A 22 7.55 -1.19 -4.15
CA ALA A 22 7.54 -0.62 -5.50
C ALA A 22 8.85 0.13 -5.83
N ASP A 23 9.45 0.82 -4.87
CA ASP A 23 10.62 1.66 -5.14
C ASP A 23 11.95 0.92 -5.04
N CYS A 24 12.09 0.03 -4.05
CA CYS A 24 13.39 -0.55 -3.70
C CYS A 24 13.42 -2.08 -3.74
N GLN A 25 12.32 -2.72 -4.14
CA GLN A 25 12.20 -4.17 -4.33
C GLN A 25 12.44 -5.03 -3.07
N SER A 26 12.55 -4.40 -1.88
CA SER A 26 12.63 -5.10 -0.61
C SER A 26 11.35 -5.92 -0.39
N ARG A 27 11.51 -7.14 0.13
CA ARG A 27 10.39 -8.06 0.36
C ARG A 27 9.46 -7.58 1.48
N ASN A 28 8.25 -8.12 1.48
CA ASN A 28 7.24 -7.99 2.55
C ASN A 28 6.94 -6.52 2.91
N PRO A 29 6.50 -5.68 1.95
CA PRO A 29 6.07 -4.32 2.27
C PRO A 29 4.87 -4.36 3.24
N ARG A 30 4.83 -3.41 4.19
CA ARG A 30 3.77 -3.31 5.21
C ARG A 30 3.10 -1.94 5.26
N TRP A 31 3.41 -1.10 4.27
CA TRP A 31 2.78 0.20 4.04
C TRP A 31 2.29 0.26 2.60
N ALA A 32 1.35 1.16 2.34
CA ALA A 32 0.88 1.41 1.00
C ALA A 32 0.64 2.91 0.80
N SER A 33 0.92 3.40 -0.40
CA SER A 33 0.38 4.67 -0.88
C SER A 33 -0.94 4.37 -1.58
N TYR A 34 -2.05 4.78 -0.98
CA TYR A 34 -3.37 4.51 -1.57
C TYR A 34 -3.70 5.50 -2.69
N SER A 35 -3.09 6.68 -2.72
CA SER A 35 -3.24 7.60 -3.86
C SER A 35 -2.45 7.13 -5.09
N LEU A 36 -1.30 6.48 -4.87
CA LEU A 36 -0.43 5.98 -5.96
C LEU A 36 -0.63 4.49 -6.25
N LYS A 37 -1.46 3.80 -5.48
CA LYS A 37 -1.81 2.38 -5.65
C LYS A 37 -0.58 1.44 -5.61
N VAL A 38 0.35 1.68 -4.68
CA VAL A 38 1.59 0.88 -4.52
C VAL A 38 1.82 0.43 -3.07
N PHE A 39 2.49 -0.72 -2.90
CA PHE A 39 3.00 -1.17 -1.61
C PHE A 39 4.45 -0.73 -1.40
N LEU A 40 4.78 -0.33 -0.17
CA LEU A 40 6.05 0.26 0.22
C LEU A 40 6.60 -0.40 1.49
N CYS A 41 7.93 -0.52 1.57
CA CYS A 41 8.60 -0.78 2.85
C CYS A 41 8.61 0.48 3.72
N ILE A 42 8.95 0.32 5.01
CA ILE A 42 8.94 1.44 5.97
C ILE A 42 9.79 2.63 5.55
N ARG A 43 10.95 2.35 4.92
CA ARG A 43 11.89 3.37 4.48
C ARG A 43 11.29 4.22 3.36
N CYS A 44 10.79 3.56 2.31
CA CYS A 44 10.16 4.24 1.18
C CYS A 44 8.86 4.94 1.58
N ALA A 45 8.05 4.32 2.44
CA ALA A 45 6.88 4.95 3.05
C ALA A 45 7.24 6.27 3.77
N SER A 46 8.36 6.29 4.50
CA SER A 46 8.86 7.51 5.16
C SER A 46 9.30 8.59 4.18
N LEU A 47 9.92 8.22 3.07
CA LEU A 47 10.26 9.15 1.98
C LEU A 47 8.99 9.73 1.34
N HIS A 48 8.01 8.87 1.05
CA HIS A 48 6.73 9.30 0.51
C HIS A 48 5.97 10.27 1.41
N ARG A 49 6.04 10.09 2.74
CA ARG A 49 5.44 11.05 3.69
C ARG A 49 6.10 12.43 3.60
N LYS A 50 7.41 12.52 3.35
CA LYS A 50 8.13 13.79 3.19
C LYS A 50 7.73 14.54 1.91
N MET A 51 7.23 13.85 0.89
CA MET A 51 6.70 14.47 -0.32
C MET A 51 5.40 15.26 -0.09
N GLY A 52 4.67 14.95 0.98
CA GLY A 52 3.39 15.59 1.31
C GLY A 52 2.18 14.86 0.72
N THR A 53 1.02 15.08 1.36
CA THR A 53 -0.23 14.35 1.09
C THR A 53 -0.90 14.69 -0.24
N HIS A 54 -0.50 15.80 -0.87
CA HIS A 54 -0.91 16.15 -2.22
C HIS A 54 -0.21 15.30 -3.28
N ILE A 55 0.91 14.66 -2.94
CA ILE A 55 1.67 13.75 -3.81
C ILE A 55 1.36 12.29 -3.47
N SER A 56 1.59 11.91 -2.20
CA SER A 56 1.47 10.51 -1.77
C SER A 56 0.79 10.40 -0.42
N LYS A 57 -0.35 9.71 -0.39
CA LYS A 57 -1.10 9.45 0.85
C LYS A 57 -0.78 8.04 1.35
N VAL A 58 0.03 7.97 2.40
CA VAL A 58 0.62 6.72 2.91
C VAL A 58 -0.10 6.23 4.18
N LYS A 59 -0.40 4.93 4.23
CA LYS A 59 -0.94 4.23 5.40
C LYS A 59 -0.19 2.92 5.65
N SER A 60 -0.08 2.53 6.91
CA SER A 60 0.28 1.19 7.36
C SER A 60 -0.84 0.21 7.01
N VAL A 61 -0.47 -1.00 6.59
CA VAL A 61 -1.45 -2.05 6.27
C VAL A 61 -2.20 -2.50 7.52
N THR A 62 -1.53 -2.59 8.67
CA THR A 62 -2.10 -3.16 9.91
C THR A 62 -2.31 -2.14 11.02
N MET A 63 -1.63 -0.99 10.99
CA MET A 63 -1.71 0.01 12.09
C MET A 63 -2.67 1.16 11.82
N ASP A 64 -3.06 1.41 10.56
CA ASP A 64 -3.94 2.52 10.20
C ASP A 64 -5.36 2.03 9.93
N GLN A 65 -6.35 2.88 10.21
CA GLN A 65 -7.73 2.62 9.79
C GLN A 65 -7.89 2.85 8.30
N TRP A 66 -8.58 1.93 7.62
CA TRP A 66 -8.88 2.00 6.19
C TRP A 66 -10.38 2.13 5.96
N SER A 67 -10.76 2.88 4.93
CA SER A 67 -12.11 2.82 4.36
C SER A 67 -12.14 1.84 3.19
N LEU A 68 -13.33 1.31 2.86
CA LEU A 68 -13.51 0.48 1.68
C LEU A 68 -13.06 1.19 0.41
N GLU A 69 -13.37 2.48 0.25
CA GLU A 69 -12.95 3.28 -0.91
C GLU A 69 -11.42 3.30 -1.08
N GLN A 70 -10.67 3.43 0.02
CA GLN A 70 -9.21 3.43 -0.01
C GLN A 70 -8.62 2.09 -0.46
N ILE A 71 -9.35 0.99 -0.24
CA ILE A 71 -8.95 -0.38 -0.60
C ILE A 71 -9.47 -0.77 -2.00
N GLN A 72 -10.75 -0.53 -2.29
CA GLN A 72 -11.45 -0.98 -3.50
C GLN A 72 -11.16 -0.14 -4.74
N VAL A 73 -10.92 1.17 -4.60
CA VAL A 73 -10.64 2.06 -5.76
C VAL A 73 -9.21 1.86 -6.31
N ASN A 74 -8.39 1.12 -5.56
CA ASN A 74 -6.94 1.11 -5.69
C ASN A 74 -6.37 -0.30 -5.75
N THR A 75 -6.98 -1.20 -6.53
CA THR A 75 -6.30 -2.46 -6.89
C THR A 75 -4.93 -2.11 -7.43
N VAL A 76 -3.93 -2.48 -6.64
CA VAL A 76 -2.51 -2.57 -6.99
C VAL A 76 -2.45 -3.56 -8.14
N THR A 77 -2.71 -3.01 -9.32
CA THR A 77 -2.63 -3.71 -10.58
C THR A 77 -1.25 -3.37 -11.02
N LEU A 78 -0.42 -4.41 -11.12
CA LEU A 78 0.75 -4.44 -11.98
C LEU A 78 0.51 -3.48 -13.14
N TYR A 79 1.47 -2.57 -13.36
CA TYR A 79 1.67 -1.88 -14.62
C TYR A 79 1.14 -2.78 -15.75
N LYS A 80 -0.11 -2.56 -16.16
CA LYS A 80 -0.63 -3.13 -17.39
C LYS A 80 0.12 -2.33 -18.44
N GLU A 81 0.87 -3.07 -19.24
CA GLU A 81 1.65 -2.64 -20.41
C GLU A 81 1.17 -1.33 -21.03
#